data_AF-A0A8T2PXY9-F1
#
_entry.id   AF-A0A8T2PXY9-F1
#
_cell.length_a   1.000
_cell.length_b   1.000
_cell.length_c   1.000
_cell.angle_alpha   90.00
_cell.angle_beta   90.00
_cell.angle_gamma   90.00
#
_symmetry.space_group_name_H-M   'P 1'
#
loop_
_entity.id
_entity.type
_entity.pdbx_description
1 polymer ?
#
loop_
_entity_poly.entity_id
_entity_poly.type
_entity_poly.pdbx_seq_one_letter_code
_entity_poly.pdbx_strand_id
1 'polypeptide(L)'
;ESKVAKLARLNQHNLASEEQKSSLGHLRHAQWRATRTRQARAPQRRRRYTKAFAEIRHYQKTAELLIPRRTFARVVKEELQRYCAGLRIQALALEALQEAAEAFLISMLKDSNLCAIHAKRVTIQPKDIQLARRIRGDCS
;
A
#
# COMPACT_ATOMS: atom_id res chain seq x y z
N GLU A 1 35.91 61.65 -39.71
CA GLU A 1 35.12 60.46 -40.08
C GLU A 1 35.89 59.21 -39.67
N SER A 2 35.41 58.23 -38.92
CA SER A 2 34.17 58.05 -38.17
C SER A 2 34.47 56.98 -37.10
N LYS A 3 34.80 57.39 -35.86
CA LYS A 3 34.81 56.49 -34.68
C LYS A 3 33.44 55.81 -34.49
N VAL A 4 32.38 56.50 -34.93
CA VAL A 4 30.98 56.04 -34.95
C VAL A 4 30.79 54.83 -35.87
N ALA A 5 31.45 54.78 -37.04
CA ALA A 5 31.34 53.65 -37.96
C ALA A 5 32.08 52.39 -37.46
N LYS A 6 33.18 52.56 -36.71
CA LYS A 6 33.93 51.44 -36.12
C LYS A 6 33.19 50.85 -34.91
N LEU A 7 32.54 51.70 -34.11
CA LEU A 7 31.66 51.27 -33.02
C LEU A 7 30.39 50.59 -33.54
N ALA A 8 29.79 51.07 -34.64
CA ALA A 8 28.64 50.41 -35.26
C ALA A 8 28.96 49.00 -35.79
N ARG A 9 30.13 48.81 -36.40
CA ARG A 9 30.58 47.49 -36.90
C ARG A 9 30.91 46.50 -35.76
N LEU A 10 31.52 46.96 -34.67
CA LEU A 10 31.76 46.14 -33.47
C LEU A 10 30.45 45.77 -32.76
N ASN A 11 29.48 46.68 -32.74
CA ASN A 11 28.17 46.42 -32.14
C ASN A 11 27.35 45.40 -32.96
N GLN A 12 27.42 45.45 -34.29
CA GLN A 12 26.77 44.45 -35.16
C GLN A 12 27.37 43.04 -34.99
N HIS A 13 28.67 42.93 -34.75
CA HIS A 13 29.34 41.64 -34.51
C HIS A 13 29.02 41.06 -33.11
N ASN A 14 28.80 41.92 -32.12
CA ASN A 14 28.39 41.53 -30.77
C ASN A 14 26.91 41.12 -30.70
N LEU A 15 26.01 41.82 -31.39
CA LEU A 15 24.58 41.48 -31.48
C LEU A 15 24.35 40.11 -32.15
N ALA A 16 25.07 39.81 -33.25
CA ALA A 16 25.00 38.50 -33.90
C ALA A 16 25.51 37.35 -33.00
N SER A 17 26.50 37.64 -32.14
CA SER A 17 27.05 36.67 -31.20
C SER A 17 26.14 36.42 -29.98
N GLU A 18 25.31 37.40 -29.60
CA GLU A 18 24.30 37.27 -28.54
C GLU A 18 23.02 36.56 -29.01
N GLU A 19 22.56 36.81 -30.23
CA GLU A 19 21.42 36.11 -30.84
C GLU A 19 21.71 34.59 -31.00
N GLN A 20 22.95 34.23 -31.35
CA GLN A 20 23.39 32.84 -31.41
C GLN A 20 23.48 32.18 -30.02
N LYS A 21 23.87 32.92 -28.97
CA LYS A 21 23.95 32.40 -27.59
C LYS A 21 22.57 32.27 -26.93
N SER A 22 21.64 33.19 -27.21
CA SER A 22 20.26 33.18 -26.72
C SER A 22 19.46 32.01 -27.31
N SER A 23 19.56 31.80 -28.63
CA SER A 23 18.92 30.68 -29.33
C SER A 23 19.45 29.31 -28.89
N LEU A 24 20.77 29.18 -28.68
CA LEU A 24 21.39 27.97 -28.12
C LEU A 24 21.01 27.72 -26.64
N GLY A 25 20.81 28.78 -25.85
CA GLY A 25 20.39 28.70 -24.45
C GLY A 25 18.98 28.13 -24.28
N HIS A 26 18.04 28.55 -25.12
CA HIS A 26 16.67 28.01 -25.13
C HIS A 26 16.64 26.54 -25.56
N LEU A 27 17.44 26.16 -26.56
CA LEU A 27 17.60 24.77 -27.01
C LEU A 27 18.20 23.88 -25.90
N ARG A 28 19.18 24.37 -25.14
CA ARG A 28 19.78 23.65 -24.01
C ARG A 28 18.81 23.45 -22.85
N HIS A 29 17.99 24.45 -22.52
CA HIS A 29 16.94 24.33 -21.50
C HIS A 29 15.80 23.40 -21.93
N ALA A 30 15.42 23.44 -23.21
CA ALA A 30 14.43 22.52 -23.79
C ALA A 30 14.96 21.07 -23.80
N GLN A 31 16.24 20.87 -24.14
CA GLN A 31 16.90 19.57 -24.12
C GLN A 31 17.04 19.02 -22.70
N TRP A 32 17.37 19.85 -21.71
CA TRP A 32 17.38 19.47 -20.28
C TRP A 32 15.98 19.09 -19.75
N ARG A 33 14.91 19.75 -20.23
CA ARG A 33 13.52 19.35 -19.90
C ARG A 33 13.11 18.05 -20.58
N ALA A 34 13.49 17.85 -21.85
CA ALA A 34 13.18 16.66 -22.63
C ALA A 34 13.93 15.40 -22.15
N THR A 35 15.15 15.53 -21.62
CA THR A 35 15.86 14.40 -20.97
C THR A 35 15.27 14.04 -19.62
N ARG A 36 14.75 15.04 -18.85
CA ARG A 36 14.09 14.80 -17.55
C ARG A 36 12.75 14.08 -17.68
N THR A 37 11.97 14.36 -18.74
CA THR A 37 10.72 13.63 -19.02
C THR A 37 10.95 12.21 -19.53
N ARG A 38 12.05 11.94 -20.26
CA ARG A 38 12.47 10.55 -20.62
C ARG A 38 12.99 9.73 -19.43
N GLN A 39 13.41 10.38 -18.35
CA GLN A 39 13.85 9.74 -17.09
C GLN A 39 12.76 9.73 -16.01
N ALA A 40 11.47 9.74 -16.39
CA ALA A 40 10.44 9.28 -15.48
C ALA A 40 10.72 7.80 -15.18
N ARG A 41 11.37 7.53 -14.03
CA ARG A 41 11.65 6.16 -13.57
C ARG A 41 10.38 5.35 -13.72
N ALA A 42 10.46 4.25 -14.47
CA ALA A 42 9.36 3.30 -14.60
C ALA A 42 8.80 3.01 -13.20
N PRO A 43 7.46 2.93 -13.04
CA PRO A 43 6.86 2.74 -11.73
C PRO A 43 7.51 1.51 -11.07
N GLN A 44 8.30 1.76 -10.02
CA GLN A 44 9.06 0.71 -9.36
C GLN A 44 8.06 -0.23 -8.71
N ARG A 45 7.78 -1.35 -9.37
CA ARG A 45 6.85 -2.36 -8.88
C ARG A 45 7.41 -2.89 -7.56
N ARG A 46 6.79 -2.50 -6.45
CA ARG A 46 7.16 -3.00 -5.11
C ARG A 46 7.11 -4.53 -5.16
N ARG A 47 8.20 -5.19 -4.73
CA ARG A 47 8.24 -6.67 -4.64
C ARG A 47 7.04 -7.14 -3.82
N ARG A 48 6.39 -8.22 -4.26
CA ARG A 48 5.15 -8.74 -3.63
C ARG A 48 5.27 -8.90 -2.11
N TYR A 49 6.42 -9.39 -1.63
CA TYR A 49 6.68 -9.59 -0.22
C TYR A 49 6.87 -8.29 0.59
N THR A 50 7.33 -7.19 -0.03
CA THR A 50 7.49 -5.92 0.71
C THR A 50 6.16 -5.24 1.06
N LYS A 51 5.08 -5.49 0.30
CA LYS A 51 3.74 -5.04 0.68
C LYS A 51 3.18 -5.83 1.86
N ALA A 52 3.26 -7.16 1.79
CA ALA A 52 2.78 -8.05 2.86
C ALA A 52 3.46 -7.76 4.20
N PHE A 53 4.79 -7.55 4.23
CA PHE A 53 5.49 -7.19 5.47
C PHE A 53 5.11 -5.80 6.01
N ALA A 54 4.82 -4.84 5.13
CA ALA A 54 4.35 -3.53 5.55
C ALA A 54 2.94 -3.61 6.16
N GLU A 55 2.04 -4.40 5.55
CA GLU A 55 0.70 -4.67 6.06
C GLU A 55 0.75 -5.37 7.42
N ILE A 56 1.57 -6.42 7.58
CA ILE A 56 1.76 -7.11 8.87
C ILE A 56 2.19 -6.12 9.97
N ARG A 57 3.17 -5.26 9.69
CA ARG A 57 3.64 -4.26 10.67
C ARG A 57 2.57 -3.23 10.99
N HIS A 58 1.78 -2.84 10.00
CA HIS A 58 0.69 -1.89 10.19
C HIS A 58 -0.39 -2.46 11.11
N TYR A 59 -0.93 -3.65 10.78
CA TYR A 59 -1.99 -4.32 11.54
C TYR A 59 -1.54 -4.88 12.89
N GLN A 60 -0.23 -5.01 13.14
CA GLN A 60 0.29 -5.30 14.48
C GLN A 60 0.41 -4.05 15.35
N LYS A 61 0.46 -2.86 14.75
CA LYS A 61 0.55 -1.58 15.45
C LYS A 61 -0.82 -0.98 15.74
N THR A 62 -1.75 -1.12 14.80
CA THR A 62 -3.14 -0.68 14.95
C THR A 62 -3.99 -1.82 15.51
N ALA A 63 -5.04 -1.47 16.26
CA ALA A 63 -6.03 -2.40 16.79
C ALA A 63 -7.42 -2.10 16.20
N GLU A 64 -7.48 -1.92 14.88
CA GLU A 64 -8.74 -1.69 14.17
C GLU A 64 -9.43 -3.01 13.83
N LEU A 65 -10.76 -2.99 13.83
CA LEU A 65 -11.56 -4.13 13.38
C LEU A 65 -11.43 -4.30 11.87
N LEU A 66 -11.05 -5.49 11.42
CA LEU A 66 -10.75 -5.78 10.01
C LEU A 66 -11.99 -6.27 9.26
N ILE A 67 -12.95 -6.87 9.95
CA ILE A 67 -14.18 -7.37 9.32
C ILE A 67 -15.17 -6.20 9.18
N PRO A 68 -15.76 -5.98 7.99
CA PRO A 68 -16.79 -4.95 7.84
C PRO A 68 -17.98 -5.23 8.76
N ARG A 69 -18.33 -4.26 9.62
CA ARG A 69 -19.43 -4.40 10.59
C ARG A 69 -20.75 -4.88 9.97
N ARG A 70 -21.06 -4.43 8.74
CA ARG A 70 -22.29 -4.81 8.03
C ARG A 70 -22.35 -6.31 7.68
N THR A 71 -21.24 -6.90 7.26
CA THR A 71 -21.20 -8.32 6.90
C THR A 71 -21.23 -9.17 8.16
N PHE A 72 -20.49 -8.78 9.20
CA PHE A 72 -20.52 -9.46 10.49
C PHE A 72 -21.93 -9.45 11.11
N ALA A 73 -22.61 -8.30 11.09
CA ALA A 73 -23.98 -8.17 11.58
C ALA A 73 -24.98 -9.09 10.87
N ARG A 74 -24.80 -9.34 9.57
CA ARG A 74 -25.65 -10.26 8.80
C ARG A 74 -25.45 -11.70 9.26
N VAL A 75 -24.20 -12.14 9.40
CA VAL A 75 -23.86 -13.50 9.85
C VAL A 75 -24.37 -13.73 11.27
N VAL A 76 -24.16 -12.79 12.19
CA VAL A 76 -24.67 -12.93 13.57
C VAL A 76 -26.19 -13.02 13.60
N LYS A 77 -26.90 -12.23 12.79
CA LYS A 77 -28.36 -12.32 12.69
C LYS A 77 -28.82 -13.65 12.10
N GLU A 78 -28.14 -14.15 11.08
CA GLU A 78 -28.43 -15.45 10.48
C GLU A 78 -28.26 -16.59 11.49
N GLU A 79 -27.18 -16.58 12.27
CA GLU A 79 -26.97 -17.59 13.31
C GLU A 79 -28.00 -17.49 14.44
N LEU A 80 -28.33 -16.28 14.90
CA LEU A 80 -29.33 -16.09 15.96
C LEU A 80 -30.74 -16.48 15.52
N GLN A 81 -31.09 -16.30 14.24
CA GLN A 81 -32.37 -16.72 13.68
C GLN A 81 -32.60 -18.23 13.77
N ARG A 82 -31.53 -19.05 13.82
CA ARG A 82 -31.65 -20.51 14.00
C ARG A 82 -32.10 -20.90 15.40
N TYR A 83 -31.88 -20.04 16.40
CA TYR A 83 -32.25 -20.30 17.80
C TYR A 83 -33.57 -19.64 18.19
N CYS A 84 -33.78 -18.37 17.81
CA CYS A 84 -35.00 -17.64 18.15
C CYS A 84 -35.30 -16.53 17.14
N ALA A 85 -36.54 -16.51 16.64
CA ALA A 85 -37.01 -15.50 15.70
C ALA A 85 -37.31 -14.17 16.43
N GLY A 86 -36.91 -13.04 15.82
CA GLY A 86 -37.28 -11.69 16.30
C GLY A 86 -36.34 -11.05 17.31
N LEU A 87 -35.16 -11.64 17.58
CA LEU A 87 -34.15 -11.05 18.47
C LEU A 87 -33.63 -9.70 17.98
N ARG A 88 -33.60 -8.72 18.89
CA ARG A 88 -32.97 -7.41 18.68
C ARG A 88 -31.57 -7.43 19.29
N ILE A 89 -30.56 -7.06 18.51
CA ILE A 89 -29.16 -7.03 18.95
C ILE A 89 -28.79 -5.60 19.32
N GLN A 90 -28.21 -5.40 20.50
CA GLN A 90 -27.66 -4.11 20.91
C GLN A 90 -26.38 -3.80 20.13
N ALA A 91 -26.15 -2.52 19.82
CA ALA A 91 -24.96 -2.10 19.05
C ALA A 91 -23.65 -2.50 19.73
N LEU A 92 -23.55 -2.32 21.06
CA LEU A 92 -22.39 -2.70 21.86
C LEU A 92 -22.19 -4.22 21.94
N ALA A 93 -23.27 -4.99 22.03
CA ALA A 93 -23.19 -6.46 22.03
C ALA A 93 -22.63 -6.98 20.70
N LEU A 94 -23.02 -6.36 19.58
CA LEU A 94 -22.49 -6.70 18.27
C LEU A 94 -20.98 -6.38 18.15
N GLU A 95 -20.54 -5.25 18.72
CA GLU A 95 -19.11 -4.88 18.76
C GLU A 95 -18.30 -5.86 19.61
N ALA A 96 -18.78 -6.19 20.81
CA ALA A 96 -18.13 -7.16 21.69
C ALA A 96 -17.99 -8.55 21.04
N LEU A 97 -19.04 -9.02 20.34
CA LEU A 97 -18.98 -10.26 19.57
C LEU A 97 -17.94 -10.19 18.45
N GLN A 98 -17.84 -9.04 17.78
CA GLN A 98 -16.88 -8.85 16.70
C GLN A 98 -15.44 -8.85 17.22
N GLU A 99 -15.17 -8.11 18.30
CA GLU A 99 -13.86 -8.08 18.95
C GLU A 99 -13.41 -9.47 19.39
N ALA A 100 -14.30 -10.23 20.04
CA ALA A 100 -14.01 -11.60 20.47
C ALA A 100 -13.72 -12.53 19.29
N ALA A 101 -14.52 -12.45 18.22
CA ALA A 101 -14.34 -13.28 17.03
C ALA A 101 -13.02 -12.97 16.29
N GLU A 102 -12.69 -11.69 16.09
CA GLU A 102 -11.43 -11.31 15.45
C GLU A 102 -10.22 -11.68 16.30
N ALA A 103 -10.29 -11.48 17.63
CA ALA A 103 -9.23 -11.90 18.55
C ALA A 103 -8.99 -13.42 18.50
N PHE A 104 -10.07 -14.21 18.45
CA PHE A 104 -9.98 -15.66 18.30
C PHE A 104 -9.30 -16.06 16.98
N LEU A 105 -9.72 -15.46 15.86
CA LEU A 105 -9.14 -15.74 14.54
C LEU A 105 -7.66 -15.36 14.46
N ILE A 106 -7.27 -14.21 15.03
CA ILE A 106 -5.86 -13.78 15.09
C ILE A 106 -5.04 -14.79 15.89
N SER A 107 -5.56 -15.24 17.05
CA SER A 107 -4.90 -16.24 17.88
C SER A 107 -4.72 -17.57 17.12
N MET A 108 -5.77 -18.06 16.47
CA MET A 108 -5.72 -19.30 15.68
C MET A 108 -4.74 -19.21 14.51
N LEU A 109 -4.70 -18.08 13.81
CA LEU A 109 -3.80 -17.86 12.67
C LEU A 109 -2.34 -17.72 13.10
N LYS A 110 -2.05 -17.20 14.29
CA LYS A 110 -0.69 -17.18 14.86
C LYS A 110 -0.16 -18.60 15.05
N ASP A 111 -0.95 -19.48 15.65
CA ASP A 111 -0.56 -20.88 15.88
C ASP A 111 -0.44 -21.66 14.57
N SER A 112 -1.37 -21.42 13.64
CA SER A 112 -1.32 -22.01 12.29
C SER A 112 -0.06 -21.57 11.54
N ASN A 113 0.38 -20.33 11.73
CA ASN A 113 1.62 -19.83 11.16
C ASN A 113 2.86 -20.52 11.76
N LEU A 114 2.87 -20.76 13.08
CA LEU A 114 3.93 -21.56 13.73
C LEU A 114 3.98 -22.99 13.18
N CYS A 115 2.82 -23.62 12.95
CA CYS A 115 2.74 -24.94 12.33
C CYS A 115 3.28 -24.94 10.88
N ALA A 116 2.98 -23.90 10.10
CA ALA A 116 3.51 -23.75 8.75
C ALA A 116 5.04 -23.62 8.75
N ILE A 117 5.59 -22.80 9.65
CA ILE A 117 7.04 -22.60 9.83
C ILE A 117 7.72 -23.89 10.29
N HIS A 118 7.10 -24.64 11.21
CA HIS A 118 7.60 -25.94 11.66
C HIS A 118 7.78 -26.92 10.48
N ALA A 119 6.85 -26.88 9.52
CA ALA A 119 6.93 -27.65 8.28
C ALA A 119 7.77 -26.99 7.16
N LYS A 120 8.61 -26.00 7.49
CA LYS A 120 9.48 -25.25 6.56
C LYS A 120 8.73 -24.53 5.42
N ARG A 121 7.47 -24.15 5.64
CA ARG A 121 6.64 -23.42 4.67
C ARG A 121 6.39 -21.99 5.14
N VAL A 122 6.15 -21.09 4.17
CA VAL A 122 5.75 -19.69 4.43
C VAL A 122 4.24 -19.49 4.25
N THR A 123 3.58 -20.36 3.49
CA THR A 123 2.14 -20.29 3.21
C THR A 123 1.38 -21.21 4.15
N ILE A 124 0.40 -20.64 4.88
CA ILE A 124 -0.52 -21.37 5.75
C ILE A 124 -1.47 -22.20 4.87
N GLN A 125 -1.74 -23.43 5.30
CA GLN A 125 -2.63 -24.38 4.64
C GLN A 125 -3.71 -24.85 5.64
N PRO A 126 -4.85 -25.40 5.15
CA PRO A 126 -5.92 -25.91 6.02
C PRO A 126 -5.45 -26.94 7.05
N LYS A 127 -4.45 -27.77 6.69
CA LYS A 127 -3.84 -28.75 7.59
C LYS A 127 -3.14 -28.12 8.80
N ASP A 128 -2.62 -26.90 8.66
CA ASP A 128 -1.96 -26.17 9.75
C ASP A 128 -3.00 -25.68 10.77
N ILE A 129 -4.17 -25.25 10.28
CA ILE A 129 -5.30 -24.85 11.14
C ILE A 129 -5.88 -26.06 11.87
N GLN A 130 -6.06 -27.18 11.16
CA GLN A 130 -6.53 -28.43 11.77
C GLN A 130 -5.58 -28.94 12.85
N LEU A 131 -4.27 -28.87 12.60
CA LEU A 131 -3.25 -29.22 13.58
C LEU A 131 -3.29 -28.27 14.79
N ALA A 132 -3.36 -26.96 14.57
CA ALA A 132 -3.45 -25.97 15.65
C ALA A 132 -4.68 -26.20 16.54
N ARG A 133 -5.85 -26.43 15.93
CA ARG A 133 -7.08 -26.77 16.67
C ARG A 133 -6.93 -28.06 17.49
N ARG A 134 -6.31 -29.08 16.91
CA ARG A 134 -6.07 -30.36 17.58
C ARG A 134 -5.15 -30.23 18.78
N ILE A 135 -4.11 -29.39 18.68
CA ILE A 135 -3.15 -29.14 19.76
C ILE A 135 -3.79 -28.30 20.88
N ARG A 136 -4.59 -27.29 20.53
CA ARG A 136 -5.31 -26.46 21.51
C ARG A 136 -6.31 -27.24 22.35
N GLY A 137 -6.77 -28.40 21.86
CA GLY A 137 -7.87 -29.11 22.50
C GLY A 137 -9.20 -28.40 22.30
N ASP A 138 -9.34 -27.60 21.24
CA ASP A 138 -10.63 -27.05 20.80
C ASP A 138 -11.42 -28.20 20.17
N CYS A 139 -11.90 -29.09 21.04
CA CYS A 139 -12.72 -30.25 20.71
C CYS A 139 -13.94 -29.77 19.92
N SER A 140 -14.14 -30.39 18.76
CA SER A 140 -15.45 -30.39 18.10
C SER A 140 -16.34 -31.42 18.78
#